data_AF-A0A7Y5KR39-F1
#
_entry.id   AF-A0A7Y5KR39-F1
#
_cell.length_a   1.000
_cell.length_b   1.000
_cell.length_c   1.000
_cell.angle_alpha   90.00
_cell.angle_beta   90.00
_cell.angle_gamma   90.00
#
_symmetry.space_group_name_H-M   'P 1'
#
loop_
_entity.id
_entity.type
_entity.pdbx_description
1 polymer ?
#
loop_
_entity_poly.entity_id
_entity_poly.type
_entity_poly.pdbx_seq_one_letter_code
_entity_poly.pdbx_strand_id
1 'polypeptide(L)'
;MASQATVVRPTSVSLSVASLVPLAVCVGVTSILHPGMDGVVWGCIVFLSYRILVVRLLLLRHHRRGITLTRAGDFVRAIAAFEQSEAFFAAHPTIDRLRAPLLGSAVRHSFSALAIYNQAYCYARVGDGARARRLLDKALTLDPQMVIARELRDVLEAGALSAREVRA
;
A
#
# COMPACT_ATOMS: atom_id res chain seq x y z
N MET A 1 -13.95 21.75 12.12
CA MET A 1 -12.47 21.74 12.09
C MET A 1 -12.04 20.28 12.09
N ALA A 2 -11.56 19.76 10.95
CA ALA A 2 -11.15 18.37 10.86
C ALA A 2 -9.92 18.16 11.74
N SER A 3 -10.06 17.36 12.79
CA SER A 3 -8.92 16.86 13.56
C SER A 3 -7.99 16.18 12.57
N GLN A 4 -6.85 16.80 12.29
CA GLN A 4 -5.76 16.11 11.63
C GLN A 4 -5.27 15.07 12.63
N ALA A 5 -5.88 13.88 12.59
CA ALA A 5 -5.27 12.71 13.20
C ALA A 5 -3.87 12.64 12.61
N THR A 6 -2.86 12.84 13.46
CA THR A 6 -1.46 12.65 13.12
C THR A 6 -1.28 11.16 12.86
N VAL A 7 -1.71 10.70 11.69
CA VAL A 7 -1.47 9.34 11.23
C VAL A 7 0.01 9.29 10.88
N VAL A 8 0.82 9.02 11.90
CA VAL A 8 2.22 8.65 11.73
C VAL A 8 2.19 7.44 10.80
N ARG A 9 2.68 7.61 9.56
CA ARG A 9 2.84 6.46 8.65
C ARG A 9 3.66 5.44 9.42
N PRO A 10 3.18 4.20 9.65
CA PRO A 10 3.96 3.21 10.36
C PRO A 10 5.07 2.73 9.43
N THR A 11 6.15 3.52 9.36
CA THR A 11 7.40 3.18 8.68
C THR A 11 8.30 2.52 9.70
N SER A 12 8.82 1.34 9.36
CA SER A 12 9.81 0.68 10.21
C SER A 12 11.20 1.18 9.82
N VAL A 13 12.03 1.56 10.80
CA VAL A 13 13.43 1.93 10.56
C VAL A 13 14.18 0.80 9.84
N SER A 14 13.94 -0.45 10.24
CA SER A 14 14.55 -1.62 9.59
C SER A 14 14.14 -1.76 8.12
N LEU A 15 12.87 -1.50 7.79
CA LEU A 15 12.39 -1.52 6.40
C LEU A 15 12.89 -0.32 5.61
N SER A 16 13.06 0.84 6.24
CA SER A 16 13.69 2.01 5.63
C SER A 16 15.13 1.71 5.23
N VAL A 17 15.94 1.10 6.09
CA VAL A 17 17.30 0.68 5.75
C VAL A 17 17.27 -0.37 4.64
N ALA A 18 16.42 -1.39 4.76
CA ALA A 18 16.29 -2.42 3.72
C ALA A 18 15.83 -1.86 2.36
N SER A 19 15.10 -0.74 2.34
CA SER A 19 14.67 -0.09 1.10
C SER A 19 15.79 0.57 0.30
N LEU A 20 16.97 0.75 0.90
CA LEU A 20 18.16 1.28 0.24
C LEU A 20 18.97 0.20 -0.52
N VAL A 21 18.67 -1.08 -0.29
CA VAL A 21 19.40 -2.20 -0.91
C VAL A 21 19.44 -2.11 -2.44
N PRO A 22 18.34 -1.82 -3.18
CA PRO A 22 18.40 -1.66 -4.63
C PRO A 22 19.36 -0.58 -5.09
N LEU A 23 19.40 0.56 -4.39
CA LEU A 23 20.28 1.66 -4.74
C LEU A 23 21.74 1.25 -4.53
N ALA A 24 22.05 0.64 -3.37
CA ALA A 24 23.38 0.15 -3.06
C ALA A 24 23.87 -0.89 -4.08
N VAL A 25 22.99 -1.82 -4.51
CA VAL A 25 23.31 -2.81 -5.53
C VAL A 25 23.59 -2.15 -6.88
N CYS A 26 22.71 -1.25 -7.35
CA CYS A 26 22.91 -0.57 -8.62
C CYS A 26 24.23 0.23 -8.64
N VAL A 27 24.48 1.04 -7.61
CA VAL A 27 25.70 1.85 -7.49
C VAL A 27 26.94 0.96 -7.35
N GLY A 28 26.88 -0.10 -6.55
CA GLY A 28 28.00 -1.02 -6.36
C GLY A 28 28.41 -1.71 -7.66
N VAL A 29 27.44 -2.27 -8.39
CA VAL A 29 27.70 -2.96 -9.66
C VAL A 29 28.27 -1.99 -10.70
N THR A 30 27.66 -0.81 -10.88
CA THR A 30 28.13 0.14 -11.90
C THR A 30 29.47 0.77 -11.54
N SER A 31 29.79 0.95 -10.26
CA SER A 31 31.11 1.44 -9.82
C SER A 31 32.23 0.43 -10.04
N ILE A 32 31.93 -0.88 -10.00
CA ILE A 32 32.89 -1.94 -10.36
C ILE A 32 33.14 -1.95 -11.87
N LEU A 33 32.10 -1.74 -12.68
CA LEU A 33 32.19 -1.75 -14.15
C LEU A 33 32.79 -0.45 -14.72
N HIS A 34 32.52 0.69 -14.08
CA HIS A 34 32.98 2.01 -14.47
C HIS A 34 33.62 2.72 -13.27
N PRO A 35 34.93 2.54 -13.03
CA PRO A 35 35.61 3.18 -11.92
C PRO A 35 35.53 4.71 -11.99
N GLY A 36 35.31 5.35 -10.84
CA GLY A 36 35.20 6.81 -10.73
C GLY A 36 33.76 7.32 -10.57
N MET A 37 33.57 8.63 -10.74
CA MET A 37 32.25 9.27 -10.55
C MET A 37 31.21 8.79 -11.57
N ASP A 38 31.64 8.40 -12.76
CA ASP A 38 30.75 7.94 -13.84
C ASP A 38 29.96 6.69 -13.42
N GLY A 39 30.61 5.74 -12.74
CA GLY A 39 29.94 4.55 -12.22
C GLY A 39 28.84 4.86 -11.21
N VAL A 40 29.05 5.85 -10.33
CA VAL A 40 28.03 6.29 -9.38
C VAL A 40 26.83 6.92 -10.10
N VAL A 41 27.09 7.77 -11.10
CA VAL A 41 26.05 8.41 -11.91
C VAL A 41 25.22 7.35 -12.66
N TRP A 42 25.87 6.39 -13.31
CA TRP A 42 25.19 5.27 -13.96
C TRP A 42 24.35 4.45 -12.99
N GLY A 43 24.86 4.20 -11.79
CA GLY A 43 24.13 3.48 -10.73
C GLY A 43 22.84 4.18 -10.34
N CYS A 44 22.89 5.50 -10.17
CA CYS A 44 21.71 6.33 -9.91
C CYS A 44 20.70 6.27 -11.08
N ILE A 45 21.17 6.36 -12.32
CA ILE A 45 20.30 6.28 -13.52
C ILE A 45 19.62 4.91 -13.60
N VAL A 46 20.36 3.81 -13.40
CA VAL A 46 19.83 2.45 -13.41
C VAL A 46 18.80 2.27 -12.28
N PHE A 47 19.12 2.72 -11.07
CA PHE A 47 18.21 2.66 -9.94
C PHE A 47 16.91 3.44 -10.21
N LEU A 48 17.00 4.66 -10.73
CA LEU A 48 15.81 5.47 -11.05
C LEU A 48 14.98 4.82 -12.16
N SER A 49 15.63 4.30 -13.19
CA SER A 49 14.98 3.58 -14.30
C SER A 49 14.23 2.35 -13.78
N TYR A 50 14.87 1.53 -12.94
CA TYR A 50 14.24 0.41 -12.25
C TYR A 50 13.04 0.87 -11.41
N ARG A 51 13.21 1.94 -10.64
CA ARG A 51 12.17 2.43 -9.73
C ARG A 51 10.94 2.93 -10.48
N ILE A 52 11.14 3.60 -11.61
CA ILE A 52 10.07 4.14 -12.45
C ILE A 52 9.45 3.02 -13.29
N LEU A 53 10.23 2.35 -14.13
CA LEU A 53 9.73 1.43 -15.14
C LEU A 53 9.26 0.11 -14.55
N VAL A 54 10.05 -0.49 -13.66
CA VAL A 54 9.72 -1.79 -13.08
C VAL A 54 8.78 -1.60 -11.89
N VAL A 55 9.19 -0.86 -10.86
CA VAL A 55 8.38 -0.84 -9.65
C VAL A 55 7.10 -0.03 -9.82
N ARG A 56 7.20 1.21 -10.31
CA ARG A 56 6.05 2.12 -10.37
C ARG A 56 5.08 1.78 -11.51
N LEU A 57 5.57 1.48 -12.71
CA LEU A 57 4.71 1.26 -13.88
C LEU A 57 4.26 -0.19 -14.07
N LEU A 58 5.03 -1.17 -13.58
CA LEU A 58 4.67 -2.58 -13.68
C LEU A 58 4.13 -3.13 -12.34
N LEU A 59 4.97 -3.24 -11.32
CA LEU A 59 4.64 -3.98 -10.08
C LEU A 59 3.55 -3.28 -9.23
N LEU A 60 3.57 -1.95 -9.17
CA LEU A 60 2.61 -1.16 -8.40
C LEU A 60 1.47 -0.57 -9.23
N ARG A 61 1.35 -0.97 -10.51
CA ARG A 61 0.42 -0.34 -11.48
C ARG A 61 -1.01 -0.26 -10.94
N HIS A 62 -1.55 -1.40 -10.50
CA HIS A 62 -2.92 -1.51 -10.03
C HIS A 62 -3.13 -0.77 -8.70
N HIS A 63 -2.21 -0.95 -7.76
CA HIS A 63 -2.28 -0.27 -6.46
C HIS A 63 -2.27 1.26 -6.61
N ARG A 64 -1.38 1.79 -7.44
CA ARG A 64 -1.28 3.22 -7.70
C ARG A 64 -2.51 3.76 -8.42
N ARG A 65 -3.04 3.00 -9.38
CA ARG A 65 -4.30 3.34 -10.06
C ARG A 65 -5.45 3.46 -9.05
N GLY A 66 -5.56 2.52 -8.11
CA GLY A 66 -6.53 2.58 -7.03
C GLY A 66 -6.39 3.86 -6.20
N ILE A 67 -5.17 4.19 -5.73
CA ILE A 67 -4.90 5.42 -4.98
C ILE A 67 -5.30 6.68 -5.78
N THR A 68 -4.95 6.74 -7.06
CA THR A 68 -5.32 7.88 -7.93
C THR A 68 -6.83 8.03 -8.05
N LEU A 69 -7.56 6.92 -8.26
CA LEU A 69 -9.03 6.93 -8.37
C LEU A 69 -9.70 7.31 -7.04
N THR A 70 -9.21 6.79 -5.91
CA THR A 70 -9.70 7.18 -4.57
C THR A 70 -9.53 8.67 -4.32
N ARG A 71 -8.38 9.25 -4.70
CA ARG A 71 -8.13 10.70 -4.57
C ARG A 71 -9.05 11.54 -5.46
N ALA A 72 -9.46 11.00 -6.60
CA ALA A 72 -10.43 11.63 -7.49
C ALA A 72 -11.89 11.43 -7.03
N GLY A 73 -12.15 10.69 -5.95
CA GLY A 73 -13.49 10.37 -5.47
C GLY A 73 -14.20 9.25 -6.25
N ASP A 74 -13.53 8.63 -7.22
CA ASP A 74 -14.09 7.54 -8.02
C ASP A 74 -13.92 6.19 -7.30
N PHE A 75 -14.70 6.01 -6.23
CA PHE A 75 -14.60 4.85 -5.35
C PHE A 75 -14.97 3.54 -6.05
N VAL A 76 -15.90 3.56 -7.00
CA VAL A 76 -16.34 2.37 -7.73
C VAL A 76 -15.20 1.83 -8.60
N ARG A 77 -14.52 2.67 -9.38
CA ARG A 77 -13.37 2.21 -10.18
C ARG A 77 -12.15 1.93 -9.30
N ALA A 78 -12.00 2.63 -8.18
CA ALA A 78 -10.93 2.37 -7.22
C ALA A 78 -11.03 0.95 -6.64
N ILE A 79 -12.24 0.48 -6.31
CA ILE A 79 -12.48 -0.91 -5.85
C ILE A 79 -11.91 -1.91 -6.85
N ALA A 80 -12.29 -1.82 -8.12
CA ALA A 80 -11.80 -2.75 -9.16
C ALA A 80 -10.26 -2.70 -9.31
N ALA A 81 -9.66 -1.52 -9.18
CA ALA A 81 -8.20 -1.38 -9.22
C ALA A 81 -7.51 -2.02 -7.99
N PHE A 82 -8.12 -1.94 -6.80
CA PHE A 82 -7.60 -2.60 -5.61
C PHE A 82 -7.86 -4.11 -5.58
N GLU A 83 -8.94 -4.60 -6.19
CA GLU A 83 -9.16 -6.04 -6.40
C GLU A 83 -8.07 -6.62 -7.32
N GLN A 84 -7.71 -5.90 -8.39
CA GLN A 84 -6.57 -6.28 -9.25
C GLN A 84 -5.23 -6.21 -8.50
N SER A 85 -5.06 -5.22 -7.63
CA SER A 85 -3.88 -5.12 -6.77
C SER A 85 -3.79 -6.31 -5.81
N GLU A 86 -4.89 -6.68 -5.16
CA GLU A 86 -4.97 -7.83 -4.27
C GLU A 86 -4.63 -9.12 -5.02
N ALA A 87 -5.27 -9.35 -6.17
CA ALA A 87 -5.03 -10.53 -7.00
C ALA A 87 -3.55 -10.64 -7.42
N PHE A 88 -2.92 -9.53 -7.80
CA PHE A 88 -1.50 -9.50 -8.17
C PHE A 88 -0.59 -9.93 -7.00
N PHE A 89 -0.78 -9.35 -5.81
CA PHE A 89 0.08 -9.68 -4.66
C PHE A 89 -0.23 -11.04 -4.05
N ALA A 90 -1.47 -11.52 -4.14
CA ALA A 90 -1.84 -12.88 -3.78
C ALA A 90 -1.15 -13.92 -4.70
N ALA A 91 -1.04 -13.63 -6.00
CA ALA A 91 -0.33 -14.47 -6.95
C ALA A 91 1.20 -14.40 -6.79
N HIS A 92 1.73 -13.33 -6.20
CA HIS A 92 3.18 -13.10 -6.04
C HIS A 92 3.57 -12.77 -4.60
N PRO A 93 3.33 -13.69 -3.63
CA PRO A 93 3.54 -13.43 -2.21
C PRO A 93 5.00 -13.09 -1.87
N THR A 94 5.95 -13.60 -2.65
CA THR A 94 7.38 -13.29 -2.49
C THR A 94 7.69 -11.81 -2.75
N ILE A 95 7.01 -11.18 -3.71
CA ILE A 95 7.19 -9.74 -4.02
C ILE A 95 6.70 -8.90 -2.85
N ASP A 96 5.54 -9.24 -2.27
CA ASP A 96 5.01 -8.53 -1.11
C ASP A 96 5.86 -8.76 0.15
N ARG A 97 6.35 -9.99 0.35
CA ARG A 97 7.27 -10.32 1.45
C ARG A 97 8.59 -9.57 1.35
N LEU A 98 9.15 -9.44 0.15
CA LEU A 98 10.40 -8.71 -0.14
C LEU A 98 10.16 -7.26 -0.56
N ARG A 99 9.01 -6.67 -0.19
CA ARG A 99 8.63 -5.30 -0.61
C ARG A 99 9.63 -4.21 -0.24
N ALA A 100 10.35 -4.33 0.88
CA ALA A 100 11.38 -3.36 1.23
C ALA A 100 12.57 -3.43 0.24
N PRO A 101 13.28 -4.56 0.11
CA PRO A 101 14.42 -4.65 -0.79
C PRO A 101 14.07 -4.76 -2.28
N LEU A 102 12.85 -5.10 -2.69
CA LEU A 102 12.47 -5.11 -4.11
C LEU A 102 11.70 -3.86 -4.50
N LEU A 103 10.65 -3.54 -3.74
CA LEU A 103 9.77 -2.42 -4.09
C LEU A 103 10.20 -1.11 -3.47
N GLY A 104 11.30 -1.05 -2.72
CA GLY A 104 11.74 0.15 -2.01
C GLY A 104 10.66 0.72 -1.09
N SER A 105 9.85 -0.14 -0.47
CA SER A 105 8.71 0.26 0.37
C SER A 105 9.01 0.01 1.84
N ALA A 106 9.04 1.09 2.63
CA ALA A 106 9.23 1.02 4.09
C ALA A 106 7.91 0.88 4.87
N VAL A 107 6.79 0.68 4.18
CA VAL A 107 5.47 0.55 4.82
C VAL A 107 5.42 -0.78 5.58
N ARG A 108 5.02 -0.70 6.86
CA ARG A 108 4.89 -1.87 7.74
C ARG A 108 3.92 -2.90 7.17
N HIS A 109 2.78 -2.45 6.65
CA HIS A 109 1.74 -3.31 6.13
C HIS A 109 2.09 -3.88 4.75
N SER A 110 1.64 -5.11 4.49
CA SER A 110 1.76 -5.75 3.18
C SER A 110 0.87 -5.03 2.16
N PHE A 111 1.25 -5.05 0.89
CA PHE A 111 0.41 -4.49 -0.17
C PHE A 111 -0.91 -5.25 -0.32
N SER A 112 -0.93 -6.55 0.00
CA SER A 112 -2.15 -7.35 0.06
C SER A 112 -3.12 -6.81 1.11
N ALA A 113 -2.65 -6.59 2.35
CA ALA A 113 -3.48 -6.04 3.42
C ALA A 113 -3.92 -4.60 3.10
N LEU A 114 -3.03 -3.77 2.53
CA LEU A 114 -3.36 -2.41 2.10
C LEU A 114 -4.38 -2.38 0.97
N ALA A 115 -4.31 -3.30 0.01
CA ALA A 115 -5.28 -3.39 -1.07
C ALA A 115 -6.68 -3.72 -0.51
N ILE A 116 -6.78 -4.70 0.39
CA ILE A 116 -8.04 -5.09 1.03
C ILE A 116 -8.60 -3.95 1.90
N TYR A 117 -7.75 -3.31 2.71
CA TYR A 117 -8.16 -2.12 3.47
C TYR A 117 -8.68 -1.00 2.56
N ASN A 118 -7.98 -0.70 1.47
CA ASN A 118 -8.40 0.34 0.55
C ASN A 118 -9.70 0.00 -0.19
N GLN A 119 -9.96 -1.29 -0.50
CA GLN A 119 -11.28 -1.73 -0.97
C GLN A 119 -12.33 -1.44 0.09
N ALA A 120 -12.10 -1.82 1.35
CA ALA A 120 -13.04 -1.59 2.45
C ALA A 120 -13.36 -0.10 2.62
N TYR A 121 -12.33 0.75 2.56
CA TYR A 121 -12.49 2.20 2.57
C TYR A 121 -13.41 2.66 1.45
N CYS A 122 -13.16 2.21 0.21
CA CYS A 122 -14.00 2.58 -0.93
C CYS A 122 -15.46 2.08 -0.77
N TYR A 123 -15.67 0.85 -0.28
CA TYR A 123 -17.01 0.33 0.01
C TYR A 123 -17.75 1.16 1.07
N ALA A 124 -17.06 1.59 2.12
CA ALA A 124 -17.63 2.48 3.13
C ALA A 124 -18.05 3.83 2.51
N ARG A 125 -17.24 4.38 1.59
CA ARG A 125 -17.54 5.64 0.91
C ARG A 125 -18.71 5.58 -0.07
N VAL A 126 -19.06 4.40 -0.59
CA VAL A 126 -20.25 4.19 -1.43
C VAL A 126 -21.48 3.68 -0.65
N GLY A 127 -21.38 3.61 0.68
CA GLY A 127 -22.50 3.24 1.55
C GLY A 127 -22.67 1.73 1.82
N ASP A 128 -21.80 0.87 1.27
CA ASP A 128 -21.83 -0.57 1.55
C ASP A 128 -20.99 -0.90 2.79
N GLY A 129 -21.50 -0.48 3.95
CA GLY A 129 -20.85 -0.73 5.25
C GLY A 129 -20.77 -2.21 5.61
N ALA A 130 -21.64 -3.07 5.05
CA ALA A 130 -21.60 -4.50 5.29
C ALA A 130 -20.39 -5.15 4.61
N ARG A 131 -20.14 -4.83 3.33
CA ARG A 131 -18.97 -5.33 2.60
C ARG A 131 -17.68 -4.71 3.12
N ALA A 132 -17.71 -3.43 3.48
CA ALA A 132 -16.57 -2.76 4.12
C ALA A 132 -16.11 -3.52 5.37
N ARG A 133 -17.01 -3.83 6.31
CA ARG A 133 -16.67 -4.57 7.54
C ARG A 133 -16.04 -5.94 7.26
N ARG A 134 -16.63 -6.74 6.36
CA ARG A 134 -16.07 -8.05 5.99
C ARG A 134 -14.63 -7.94 5.45
N LEU A 135 -14.35 -6.90 4.66
CA LEU A 135 -13.01 -6.65 4.16
C LEU A 135 -12.06 -6.15 5.26
N LEU A 136 -12.53 -5.37 6.22
CA LEU A 136 -11.73 -4.95 7.36
C LEU A 136 -11.34 -6.13 8.25
N ASP A 137 -12.27 -7.06 8.49
CA ASP A 137 -11.96 -8.29 9.23
C ASP A 137 -10.94 -9.15 8.49
N LYS A 138 -11.05 -9.24 7.16
CA LYS A 138 -10.06 -9.90 6.31
C LYS A 138 -8.69 -9.20 6.40
N ALA A 139 -8.65 -7.87 6.33
CA ALA A 139 -7.41 -7.11 6.45
C ALA A 139 -6.74 -7.29 7.82
N LEU A 140 -7.54 -7.28 8.90
CA LEU A 140 -7.05 -7.49 10.27
C LEU A 140 -6.63 -8.94 10.54
N THR A 141 -7.18 -9.92 9.81
CA THR A 141 -6.69 -11.30 9.86
C THR A 141 -5.29 -11.41 9.24
N LEU A 142 -5.04 -10.68 8.14
CA LEU A 142 -3.73 -10.65 7.49
C LEU A 142 -2.72 -9.78 8.22
N ASP A 143 -3.18 -8.69 8.82
CA ASP A 143 -2.35 -7.72 9.54
C ASP A 143 -3.06 -7.22 10.80
N PRO A 144 -2.95 -7.95 11.91
CA PRO A 144 -3.63 -7.60 13.18
C PRO A 144 -3.20 -6.24 13.74
N GLN A 145 -2.06 -5.71 13.30
CA GLN A 145 -1.50 -4.42 13.75
C GLN A 145 -1.97 -3.24 12.89
N MET A 146 -2.85 -3.45 11.91
CA MET A 146 -3.37 -2.39 11.04
C MET A 146 -4.40 -1.51 11.77
N VAL A 147 -3.90 -0.53 12.54
CA VAL A 147 -4.71 0.40 13.35
C VAL A 147 -5.80 1.09 12.50
N ILE A 148 -5.45 1.58 11.32
CA ILE A 148 -6.38 2.25 10.41
C ILE A 148 -7.57 1.37 9.98
N ALA A 149 -7.38 0.05 9.90
CA ALA A 149 -8.45 -0.88 9.57
C ALA A 149 -9.37 -1.11 10.77
N ARG A 150 -8.78 -1.19 11.97
CA ARG A 150 -9.53 -1.32 13.23
C ARG A 150 -10.40 -0.09 13.48
N GLU A 151 -9.82 1.10 13.38
CA GLU A 151 -10.54 2.37 13.58
C GLU A 151 -11.73 2.50 12.62
N LEU A 152 -11.53 2.21 11.33
CA LEU A 152 -12.63 2.28 10.36
C LEU A 152 -13.74 1.26 10.69
N ARG A 153 -13.38 0.07 11.17
CA ARG A 153 -14.36 -0.96 11.53
C ARG A 153 -15.19 -0.51 12.73
N ASP A 154 -14.54 0.00 13.76
CA ASP A 154 -15.20 0.47 14.99
C ASP A 154 -16.17 1.62 14.69
N VAL A 155 -15.81 2.54 13.79
CA VAL A 155 -16.69 3.62 13.31
C VAL A 155 -17.93 3.07 12.59
N LEU A 156 -17.75 2.06 11.71
CA LEU A 156 -18.87 1.44 10.99
C LEU A 156 -19.79 0.65 11.93
N GLU A 157 -19.24 0.03 12.97
CA GLU A 157 -20.02 -0.69 13.99
C GLU A 157 -20.86 0.27 14.84
N ALA A 158 -20.28 1.37 15.32
CA ALA A 158 -21.01 2.40 16.05
C ALA A 158 -22.13 3.03 15.20
N GLY A 159 -21.86 3.29 13.91
CA GLY A 159 -22.87 3.77 12.96
C GLY A 159 -24.00 2.76 12.73
N ALA A 160 -23.71 1.46 12.73
CA ALA A 160 -24.72 0.42 12.55
C ALA A 160 -25.59 0.23 13.80
N LEU A 161 -25.04 0.40 15.01
CA LEU A 161 -25.78 0.32 16.27
C LEU A 161 -26.75 1.50 16.40
N SER A 162 -26.27 2.72 16.21
CA SER A 162 -27.13 3.92 16.24
C SER A 162 -28.27 3.86 15.23
N ALA A 163 -28.03 3.36 14.01
CA ALA A 163 -29.08 3.18 13.01
C ALA A 163 -30.14 2.13 13.39
N ARG A 164 -29.82 1.18 14.27
CA ARG A 164 -30.78 0.20 14.80
C ARG A 164 -31.61 0.78 15.93
N GLU A 165 -31.01 1.53 16.84
CA GLU A 165 -31.71 2.20 17.95
C GLU A 165 -32.74 3.21 17.45
N VAL A 166 -32.46 3.94 16.36
CA VAL A 166 -33.42 4.87 15.74
C VAL A 166 -34.60 4.15 15.06
N ARG A 167 -34.45 2.87 14.72
CA ARG A 167 -35.48 2.07 14.02
C ARG A 167 -36.29 1.17 14.96
N ALA A 168 -35.91 1.06 16.22
CA ALA A 168 -36.59 0.28 17.25
C ALA A 168 -37.58 1.18 18.01
#